data_AF-A0A7X8MFA9-F1
#
_entry.id   AF-A0A7X8MFA9-F1
#
_cell.length_a   1.000
_cell.length_b   1.000
_cell.length_c   1.000
_cell.angle_alpha   90.00
_cell.angle_beta   90.00
_cell.angle_gamma   90.00
#
_symmetry.space_group_name_H-M   'P 1'
#
loop_
_entity.id
_entity.type
_entity.pdbx_description
1 polymer ?
#
loop_
_entity_poly.entity_id
_entity_poly.type
_entity_poly.pdbx_seq_one_letter_code
_entity_poly.pdbx_strand_id
1 'polypeptide(L)'
;MDKYKKLETITNGLNAAHKIMTLQTSAINQRSKDSTKITPALLSQMLQVIAQYSPDKNKIPLTRSLEQTNRYSKAITELKEEVLNIREKNKIYKDDVIKTLHILKPIVDPNRQTIIEKILKIQEILNS
;
A
#
# COMPACT_ATOMS: atom_id res chain seq x y z
N MET A 1 -30.67 -16.17 -12.79
CA MET A 1 -29.84 -15.45 -11.80
C MET A 1 -30.69 -15.23 -10.57
N ASP A 2 -30.23 -15.68 -9.39
CA ASP A 2 -31.03 -15.74 -8.17
C ASP A 2 -31.41 -14.33 -7.67
N LYS A 3 -32.70 -14.09 -7.39
CA LYS A 3 -33.20 -12.77 -6.92
C LYS A 3 -32.51 -12.35 -5.62
N TYR A 4 -32.18 -13.29 -4.75
CA TYR A 4 -31.48 -13.03 -3.49
C TYR A 4 -30.06 -12.51 -3.71
N LYS A 5 -29.30 -13.10 -4.64
CA LYS A 5 -27.95 -12.62 -5.01
C LYS A 5 -27.98 -11.23 -5.62
N LYS A 6 -29.02 -10.91 -6.40
CA LYS A 6 -29.19 -9.56 -6.97
C LYS A 6 -29.45 -8.53 -5.86
N LEU A 7 -30.31 -8.86 -4.89
CA LEU A 7 -30.59 -7.99 -3.76
C LEU A 7 -29.35 -7.76 -2.89
N GLU A 8 -28.62 -8.83 -2.56
CA GLU A 8 -27.36 -8.75 -1.82
C GLU A 8 -26.33 -7.84 -2.51
N THR A 9 -26.17 -7.97 -3.83
CA THR A 9 -25.26 -7.12 -4.62
C THR A 9 -25.65 -5.64 -4.52
N ILE A 10 -26.96 -5.34 -4.58
CA ILE A 10 -27.46 -3.96 -4.43
C ILE A 10 -27.20 -3.44 -3.02
N THR A 11 -27.53 -4.22 -1.99
CA THR A 11 -27.29 -3.86 -0.58
C THR A 11 -25.81 -3.61 -0.32
N ASN A 12 -24.93 -4.45 -0.83
CA ASN A 12 -23.48 -4.27 -0.72
C ASN A 12 -23.00 -3.01 -1.45
N GLY A 13 -23.54 -2.71 -2.62
CA GLY A 13 -23.27 -1.46 -3.35
C GLY A 13 -23.68 -0.22 -2.56
N LEU A 14 -24.87 -0.22 -1.95
CA LEU A 14 -25.34 0.88 -1.11
C LEU A 14 -24.47 1.06 0.14
N ASN A 15 -24.11 -0.03 0.80
CA ASN A 15 -23.23 0.00 1.96
C ASN A 15 -21.83 0.54 1.62
N ALA A 16 -21.29 0.14 0.48
CA ALA A 16 -20.01 0.67 -0.02
C ALA A 16 -20.08 2.17 -0.30
N ALA A 17 -21.12 2.62 -1.00
CA ALA A 17 -21.34 4.03 -1.31
C ALA A 17 -21.46 4.87 -0.04
N HIS A 18 -22.25 4.42 0.94
CA HIS A 18 -22.38 5.09 2.24
C HIS A 18 -21.02 5.22 2.94
N LYS A 19 -20.25 4.13 3.05
CA LYS A 19 -18.92 4.17 3.67
C LYS A 19 -17.96 5.10 2.94
N ILE A 20 -17.93 5.08 1.61
CA ILE A 20 -17.10 5.99 0.81
C ILE A 20 -17.47 7.44 1.07
N MET A 21 -18.78 7.75 1.13
CA MET A 21 -19.26 9.09 1.44
C MET A 21 -18.77 9.53 2.83
N THR A 22 -18.89 8.67 3.84
CA THR A 22 -18.39 8.98 5.20
C THR A 22 -16.88 9.23 5.21
N LEU A 23 -16.08 8.43 4.50
CA LEU A 23 -14.64 8.63 4.38
C LEU A 23 -14.30 9.96 3.72
N GLN A 24 -15.02 10.33 2.66
CA GLN A 24 -14.83 11.59 1.96
C GLN A 24 -15.18 12.78 2.87
N THR A 25 -16.31 12.74 3.58
CA THR A 25 -16.71 13.79 4.53
C THR A 25 -15.70 13.95 5.66
N SER A 26 -15.24 12.84 6.26
CA SER A 26 -14.19 12.87 7.29
C SER A 26 -12.87 13.47 6.78
N ALA A 27 -12.47 13.11 5.56
CA ALA A 27 -11.25 13.65 4.95
C ALA A 27 -11.37 15.14 4.61
N ILE A 28 -12.56 15.62 4.24
CA ILE A 28 -12.83 17.05 4.03
C ILE A 28 -12.76 17.81 5.35
N ASN A 29 -13.35 17.27 6.42
CA ASN A 29 -13.36 17.93 7.74
C ASN A 29 -11.97 18.06 8.37
N GLN A 30 -11.02 17.21 7.97
CA GLN A 30 -9.62 17.27 8.42
C GLN A 30 -8.74 18.17 7.55
N ARG A 31 -9.23 18.69 6.43
CA ARG A 31 -8.45 19.52 5.49
C ARG A 31 -8.92 20.96 5.50
N SER A 32 -7.98 21.88 5.31
CA SER A 32 -8.25 23.28 4.99
C SER A 32 -9.21 23.34 3.79
N LYS A 33 -10.20 24.26 3.85
CA LYS A 33 -11.37 24.38 2.96
C LYS A 33 -11.11 24.33 1.43
N ASP A 34 -9.86 24.46 0.99
CA ASP A 34 -9.48 24.60 -0.43
C ASP A 34 -8.97 23.32 -1.13
N SER A 35 -8.97 22.14 -0.49
CA SER A 35 -8.42 20.93 -1.10
C SER A 35 -9.44 19.78 -1.27
N THR A 36 -10.27 19.87 -2.30
CA THR A 36 -11.14 18.80 -2.81
C THR A 36 -10.37 17.65 -3.50
N LYS A 37 -9.03 17.66 -3.48
CA LYS A 37 -8.21 16.65 -4.16
C LYS A 37 -8.27 15.29 -3.46
N ILE A 38 -8.66 14.25 -4.18
CA ILE A 38 -8.52 12.87 -3.70
C ILE A 38 -7.02 12.57 -3.55
N THR A 39 -6.56 12.30 -2.33
CA THR A 39 -5.17 11.87 -2.12
C THR A 39 -5.03 10.39 -2.43
N PRO A 40 -3.82 9.91 -2.79
CA PRO A 40 -3.56 8.49 -2.96
C PRO A 40 -3.98 7.64 -1.75
N ALA A 41 -3.82 8.17 -0.52
CA ALA A 41 -4.26 7.51 0.70
C ALA A 41 -5.79 7.36 0.78
N LEU A 42 -6.54 8.43 0.47
CA LEU A 42 -8.00 8.38 0.44
C LEU A 42 -8.50 7.45 -0.66
N LEU A 43 -7.88 7.48 -1.84
CA LEU A 43 -8.19 6.57 -2.94
C LEU A 43 -7.97 5.11 -2.53
N SER A 44 -6.87 4.78 -1.85
CA SER A 44 -6.60 3.43 -1.36
C SER A 44 -7.69 2.96 -0.37
N GLN A 45 -8.10 3.83 0.56
CA GLN A 45 -9.20 3.54 1.50
C GLN A 45 -10.53 3.31 0.78
N MET A 46 -10.86 4.14 -0.23
CA MET A 46 -12.08 3.95 -1.04
C MET A 46 -12.05 2.61 -1.78
N LEU A 47 -10.91 2.25 -2.37
CA LEU A 47 -10.76 0.97 -3.07
C LEU A 47 -10.84 -0.24 -2.11
N GLN A 48 -10.33 -0.12 -0.88
CA GLN A 48 -10.50 -1.14 0.16
C GLN A 48 -11.97 -1.34 0.52
N VAL A 49 -12.74 -0.26 0.64
CA VAL A 49 -14.20 -0.36 0.83
C VAL A 49 -14.85 -1.07 -0.36
N ILE A 50 -14.50 -0.71 -1.60
CA ILE A 50 -15.03 -1.39 -2.79
C ILE A 50 -14.68 -2.89 -2.77
N ALA A 51 -13.47 -3.26 -2.36
CA ALA A 51 -13.06 -4.65 -2.24
C ALA A 51 -13.86 -5.42 -1.18
N GLN A 52 -14.10 -4.79 -0.02
CA GLN A 52 -14.86 -5.40 1.09
C GLN A 52 -16.28 -5.80 0.67
N TYR A 53 -16.94 -4.98 -0.15
CA TYR A 53 -18.32 -5.17 -0.59
C TYR A 53 -18.44 -5.76 -2.00
N SER A 54 -17.32 -6.09 -2.65
CA SER A 54 -17.35 -6.69 -3.98
C SER A 54 -17.89 -8.13 -3.93
N PRO A 55 -18.60 -8.60 -4.97
CA PRO A 55 -18.95 -10.00 -5.09
C PRO A 55 -17.70 -10.89 -5.04
N ASP A 56 -17.81 -12.12 -4.53
CA ASP A 56 -16.67 -13.02 -4.29
C ASP A 56 -15.75 -13.20 -5.50
N LYS A 57 -16.31 -13.22 -6.71
CA LYS A 57 -15.56 -13.32 -7.98
C LYS A 57 -14.51 -12.21 -8.13
N ASN A 58 -14.81 -11.01 -7.63
CA ASN A 58 -13.97 -9.82 -7.78
C ASN A 58 -13.24 -9.45 -6.49
N LYS A 59 -13.73 -9.92 -5.34
CA LYS A 59 -13.15 -9.65 -4.01
C LYS A 59 -11.70 -10.09 -3.92
N ILE A 60 -11.39 -11.35 -4.25
CA ILE A 60 -10.03 -11.89 -4.12
C ILE A 60 -9.02 -11.17 -5.05
N PRO A 61 -9.28 -11.02 -6.36
CA PRO A 61 -8.38 -10.29 -7.24
C PRO A 61 -8.17 -8.84 -6.79
N LEU A 62 -9.25 -8.14 -6.39
CA LEU A 62 -9.17 -6.74 -5.99
C LEU A 62 -8.40 -6.57 -4.68
N THR A 63 -8.65 -7.42 -3.67
CA THR A 63 -7.88 -7.43 -2.42
C THR A 63 -6.40 -7.67 -2.69
N ARG A 64 -6.06 -8.65 -3.53
CA ARG A 64 -4.66 -8.98 -3.87
C ARG A 64 -3.96 -7.81 -4.58
N SER A 65 -4.63 -7.19 -5.56
CA SER A 65 -4.10 -6.02 -6.25
C SER A 65 -3.89 -4.86 -5.29
N LEU A 66 -4.83 -4.61 -4.37
CA LEU A 66 -4.69 -3.54 -3.37
C LEU A 66 -3.55 -3.79 -2.39
N GLU A 67 -3.38 -5.02 -1.91
CA GLU A 67 -2.23 -5.38 -1.09
C GLU A 67 -0.91 -5.14 -1.83
N GLN A 68 -0.84 -5.53 -3.10
CA GLN A 68 0.35 -5.29 -3.93
C GLN A 68 0.61 -3.79 -4.10
N THR A 69 -0.40 -3.00 -4.47
CA THR A 69 -0.29 -1.54 -4.58
C THR A 69 0.17 -0.90 -3.27
N ASN A 70 -0.37 -1.34 -2.12
CA ASN A 70 0.02 -0.82 -0.81
C ASN A 70 1.48 -1.17 -0.48
N ARG A 71 1.95 -2.38 -0.81
CA ARG A 71 3.37 -2.75 -0.64
C ARG A 71 4.29 -1.86 -1.47
N TYR A 72 3.97 -1.64 -2.74
CA TYR A 72 4.77 -0.74 -3.60
C TYR A 72 4.73 0.72 -3.12
N SER A 73 3.56 1.23 -2.77
CA SER A 73 3.40 2.61 -2.29
C SER A 73 4.20 2.86 -1.00
N LYS A 74 4.15 1.88 -0.08
CA LYS A 74 4.95 1.90 1.15
C LYS A 74 6.45 1.91 0.84
N ALA A 75 6.92 0.97 0.00
CA ALA A 75 8.33 0.90 -0.37
C ALA A 75 8.82 2.18 -1.06
N ILE A 76 8.02 2.80 -1.95
CA ILE A 76 8.37 4.07 -2.60
C ILE A 76 8.50 5.19 -1.57
N THR A 77 7.56 5.27 -0.61
CA THR A 77 7.61 6.28 0.46
C THR A 77 8.87 6.11 1.31
N GLU A 78 9.14 4.89 1.77
CA GLU A 78 10.32 4.57 2.58
C GLU A 78 11.64 4.81 1.83
N LEU A 79 11.70 4.45 0.54
CA LEU A 79 12.87 4.74 -0.30
C LEU A 79 13.09 6.24 -0.49
N LYS A 80 12.01 7.00 -0.67
CA LYS A 80 12.11 8.46 -0.83
C LYS A 80 12.67 9.11 0.45
N GLU A 81 12.17 8.69 1.61
CA GLU A 81 12.71 9.14 2.90
C GLU A 81 14.18 8.75 3.06
N GLU A 82 14.54 7.53 2.68
CA GLU A 82 15.93 7.07 2.78
C GLU A 82 16.88 7.85 1.86
N VAL A 83 16.46 8.14 0.63
CA VAL A 83 17.22 8.98 -0.31
C VAL A 83 17.41 10.40 0.24
N LEU A 84 16.38 10.96 0.89
CA LEU A 84 16.50 12.27 1.55
C LEU A 84 17.51 12.22 2.70
N ASN A 85 17.45 11.20 3.55
CA ASN A 85 18.42 11.02 4.65
C ASN A 85 19.86 10.89 4.13
N ILE A 86 20.08 10.10 3.08
CA ILE A 86 21.39 9.94 2.44
C ILE A 86 21.89 11.27 1.89
N ARG A 87 21.00 12.05 1.26
CA ARG A 87 21.32 13.37 0.70
C ARG A 87 21.75 14.35 1.81
N GLU A 88 21.06 14.36 2.94
CA GLU A 88 21.40 15.22 4.09
C GLU A 88 22.76 14.85 4.69
N LYS A 89 23.08 13.56 4.75
CA LYS A 89 24.40 13.06 5.20
C LYS A 89 25.54 13.34 4.21
N ASN A 90 25.22 13.68 2.96
CA ASN A 90 26.15 13.89 1.85
C ASN A 90 27.14 12.72 1.59
N LYS A 91 26.79 11.52 2.06
CA LYS A 91 27.59 10.29 1.93
C LYS A 91 26.70 9.08 2.11
N ILE A 92 27.00 8.01 1.38
CA ILE A 92 26.34 6.71 1.53
C ILE A 92 27.15 5.86 2.51
N TYR A 93 26.51 5.41 3.58
CA TYR A 93 27.06 4.47 4.56
C TYR A 93 26.54 3.05 4.32
N LYS A 94 27.24 2.06 4.89
CA LYS A 94 26.84 0.65 4.85
C LYS A 94 25.39 0.46 5.33
N ASP A 95 25.01 1.13 6.41
CA ASP A 95 23.67 1.00 7.00
C ASP A 95 22.57 1.53 6.08
N ASP A 96 22.85 2.57 5.29
CA ASP A 96 21.89 3.11 4.32
C ASP A 96 21.60 2.08 3.21
N VAL A 97 22.63 1.35 2.76
CA VAL A 97 22.49 0.24 1.79
C VAL A 97 21.69 -0.90 2.40
N ILE A 98 21.99 -1.29 3.64
CA ILE A 98 21.28 -2.36 4.34
C ILE A 98 19.81 -2.01 4.55
N LYS A 99 19.51 -0.77 4.93
CA LYS A 99 18.15 -0.28 5.08
C LYS A 99 17.40 -0.26 3.75
N THR A 100 18.05 0.21 2.67
CA THR A 100 17.50 0.15 1.31
C THR A 100 17.13 -1.28 0.89
N LEU A 101 18.00 -2.25 1.17
CA LEU A 101 17.75 -3.66 0.87
C LEU A 101 16.55 -4.23 1.65
N HIS A 102 16.37 -3.84 2.91
CA HIS A 102 15.19 -4.22 3.69
C HIS A 102 13.89 -3.65 3.10
N ILE A 103 13.90 -2.41 2.63
CA ILE A 103 12.74 -1.76 1.99
C ILE A 103 12.38 -2.44 0.66
N LEU A 104 13.39 -2.84 -0.12
CA LEU A 104 13.19 -3.49 -1.42
C LEU A 104 12.75 -4.96 -1.31
N LYS A 105 13.21 -5.67 -0.28
CA LYS A 105 12.94 -7.11 -0.06
C LYS A 105 11.48 -7.54 -0.33
N PRO A 106 10.44 -6.88 0.22
CA PRO A 106 9.06 -7.32 0.05
C PRO A 106 8.43 -7.03 -1.33
N ILE A 107 9.09 -6.27 -2.21
CA ILE A 107 8.52 -5.82 -3.50
C ILE A 107 9.23 -6.37 -4.74
N VAL A 108 10.36 -7.05 -4.55
CA VAL A 108 11.12 -7.68 -5.64
C VAL A 108 10.60 -9.09 -5.91
N ASP A 109 10.94 -9.63 -7.08
CA ASP A 109 10.64 -11.01 -7.42
C ASP A 109 11.42 -12.01 -6.52
N PRO A 110 10.95 -13.27 -6.38
CA PRO A 110 11.54 -14.25 -5.47
C PRO A 110 13.04 -14.50 -5.67
N ASN A 111 13.55 -14.41 -6.91
CA ASN A 111 14.97 -14.61 -7.19
C ASN A 111 15.78 -13.45 -6.60
N ARG A 112 15.35 -12.21 -6.81
CA ARG A 112 15.98 -11.03 -6.21
C ARG A 112 15.82 -11.00 -4.69
N GLN A 113 14.67 -11.43 -4.17
CA GLN A 113 14.47 -11.55 -2.73
C GLN A 113 15.52 -12.48 -2.10
N THR A 114 15.77 -13.62 -2.74
CA THR A 114 16.80 -14.58 -2.30
C THR A 114 18.20 -13.95 -2.32
N ILE A 115 18.51 -13.17 -3.35
CA ILE A 115 19.79 -12.44 -3.43
C ILE A 115 19.92 -11.44 -2.28
N ILE A 116 18.88 -10.64 -2.03
CA ILE A 116 18.84 -9.68 -0.91
C ILE A 116 19.08 -10.40 0.41
N GLU A 117 18.40 -11.51 0.67
CA GLU A 117 18.57 -12.30 1.90
C GLU A 117 20.00 -12.81 2.07
N LYS A 118 20.66 -13.26 1.00
CA LYS A 118 22.06 -13.67 1.06
C LYS A 118 22.99 -12.51 1.39
N ILE A 119 22.77 -11.33 0.79
CA ILE A 119 23.56 -10.13 1.08
C ILE A 119 23.41 -9.73 2.55
N LEU A 120 22.18 -9.71 3.07
CA LEU A 120 21.91 -9.39 4.47
C LEU A 120 22.59 -10.38 5.43
N LYS A 121 22.54 -11.68 5.14
CA LYS A 121 23.24 -12.71 5.94
C LYS A 121 24.76 -12.55 5.90
N ILE A 122 25.35 -12.23 4.74
CA ILE A 122 26.80 -11.98 4.64
C ILE A 122 27.17 -10.77 5.49
N GLN A 123 26.37 -9.71 5.48
CA GLN A 123 26.61 -8.53 6.31
C GLN A 123 26.54 -8.85 7.81
N GLU A 124 25.60 -9.70 8.23
CA GLU A 124 25.46 -10.17 9.61
C GLU A 124 26.71 -10.95 10.06
N ILE A 125 27.21 -11.85 9.20
CA ILE A 125 28.44 -12.63 9.45
C ILE A 125 29.66 -11.71 9.55
N LEU A 126 29.80 -10.72 8.67
CA LEU A 126 30.94 -9.79 8.67
C LEU A 126 30.95 -8.83 9.86
N ASN A 127 29.81 -8.66 10.54
CA ASN A 127 29.66 -7.83 11.72
C ASN A 127 29.75 -8.63 13.04
N SER A 128 29.81 -9.96 12.96
CA SER A 128 29.98 -10.88 14.09
C SER A 128 31.46 -11.13 14.35
#